data_AF-A0A963QYA2-F1
#
_entry.id   AF-A0A963QYA2-F1
#
_cell.length_a   1.000
_cell.length_b   1.000
_cell.length_c   1.000
_cell.angle_alpha   90.00
_cell.angle_beta   90.00
_cell.angle_gamma   90.00
#
_symmetry.space_group_name_H-M   'P 1'
#
loop_
_entity.id
_entity.type
_entity.pdbx_description
1 polymer ?
#
loop_
_entity_poly.entity_id
_entity_poly.type
_entity_poly.pdbx_seq_one_letter_code
_entity_poly.pdbx_strand_id
1 'polypeptide(L)'
;MTARPANADRGGHTVEKIGGTSMSRTPELVDTIFGGDRPPQDRYGRIFVVSAYGGVTDLLLEHKKSGEAGVYARFTDTEDAYGWSAALTTVAERMRAINAAILDDPGDRRDADAFVRERIEGARNCLIDLERLCSYGHFQVAQHLLTVRELLAGLGEAHAAYGTVLVLRRRGINARFVDLSGWRDETHPSLDERLAGAFAEIDLTREMPVVTGYAQCREGLMRAFDRGYTEVTFARLAALTGAREAVIHKEFHLSSADPAIVGGDKVVKIGRTNYDVADQLSNMG
;
A
#
# COMPACT_ATOMS: atom_id res chain seq x y z
N MET A 1 -12.39 24.45 26.10
CA MET A 1 -12.92 23.16 26.61
C MET A 1 -14.14 22.79 25.78
N THR A 2 -13.93 22.15 24.63
CA THR A 2 -15.00 21.61 23.81
C THR A 2 -15.30 20.19 24.28
N ALA A 3 -16.55 19.96 24.65
CA ALA A 3 -17.04 18.69 25.16
C ALA A 3 -16.79 17.58 24.13
N ARG A 4 -16.21 16.45 24.59
CA ARG A 4 -16.21 15.19 23.84
C ARG A 4 -17.67 14.78 23.62
N PRO A 5 -18.09 14.43 22.39
CA PRO A 5 -19.39 13.83 22.20
C PRO A 5 -19.41 12.46 22.91
N ALA A 6 -20.42 12.26 23.74
CA ALA A 6 -20.71 11.02 24.42
C ALA A 6 -21.04 9.93 23.38
N ASN A 7 -20.38 8.77 23.49
CA ASN A 7 -20.65 7.53 22.74
C ASN A 7 -21.07 7.72 21.26
N ALA A 8 -20.10 8.05 20.40
CA ALA A 8 -20.18 7.55 19.03
C ALA A 8 -20.08 6.02 19.12
N ASP A 9 -21.10 5.33 18.62
CA ASP A 9 -21.17 3.88 18.49
C ASP A 9 -19.86 3.40 17.84
N ARG A 10 -18.97 2.75 18.60
CA ARG A 10 -17.71 2.24 18.04
C ARG A 10 -18.11 1.17 17.02
N GLY A 11 -17.80 1.38 15.75
CA GLY A 11 -18.19 0.48 14.67
C GLY A 11 -17.75 -0.95 14.95
N GLY A 12 -18.56 -1.93 14.54
CA GLY A 12 -18.27 -3.36 14.79
C GLY A 12 -17.03 -3.91 14.08
N HIS A 13 -16.34 -3.10 13.27
CA HIS A 13 -15.25 -3.52 12.39
C HIS A 13 -13.85 -3.11 12.85
N THR A 14 -12.85 -3.72 12.22
CA THR A 14 -11.42 -3.36 12.34
C THR A 14 -10.90 -2.78 11.03
N VAL A 15 -9.88 -1.92 11.15
CA VAL A 15 -9.00 -1.59 10.02
C VAL A 15 -7.63 -2.14 10.35
N GLU A 16 -7.01 -2.84 9.40
CA GLU A 16 -5.82 -3.64 9.63
C GLU A 16 -4.76 -3.34 8.56
N LYS A 17 -3.57 -2.95 8.97
CA LYS A 17 -2.45 -2.66 8.06
C LYS A 17 -1.49 -3.83 7.97
N ILE A 18 -1.06 -4.17 6.76
CA ILE A 18 -0.04 -5.21 6.52
C ILE A 18 1.15 -4.58 5.78
N GLY A 19 2.35 -4.67 6.38
CA GLY A 19 3.59 -4.14 5.79
C GLY A 19 4.18 -5.02 4.69
N GLY A 20 5.06 -4.46 3.86
CA GLY A 20 5.57 -5.14 2.66
C GLY A 20 6.35 -6.43 2.90
N THR A 21 7.14 -6.50 3.98
CA THR A 21 7.81 -7.75 4.40
C THR A 21 6.79 -8.85 4.67
N SER A 22 5.71 -8.52 5.39
CA SER A 22 4.63 -9.46 5.68
C SER A 22 3.85 -9.84 4.43
N MET A 23 3.56 -8.88 3.54
CA MET A 23 2.88 -9.14 2.25
C MET A 23 3.63 -10.15 1.39
N SER A 24 4.95 -10.25 1.50
CA SER A 24 5.73 -11.26 0.76
C SER A 24 5.40 -12.71 1.13
N ARG A 25 4.63 -12.91 2.21
CA ARG A 25 4.12 -14.20 2.69
C ARG A 25 2.60 -14.32 2.52
N THR A 26 2.00 -13.64 1.53
CA THR A 26 0.54 -13.63 1.32
C THR A 26 -0.11 -15.01 1.45
N PRO A 27 0.43 -16.13 0.90
CA PRO A 27 -0.18 -17.45 1.09
C PRO A 27 -0.34 -17.85 2.57
N GLU A 28 0.66 -17.56 3.41
CA GLU A 28 0.60 -17.80 4.86
C GLU A 28 -0.36 -16.84 5.58
N LEU A 29 -0.48 -15.61 5.07
CA LEU A 29 -1.36 -14.60 5.66
C LEU A 29 -2.84 -14.95 5.48
N VAL A 30 -3.20 -15.74 4.46
CA VAL A 30 -4.58 -16.18 4.24
C VAL A 30 -5.11 -16.92 5.47
N ASP A 31 -4.35 -17.91 5.92
CA ASP A 31 -4.78 -18.79 7.01
C ASP A 31 -4.63 -18.09 8.37
N THR A 32 -3.63 -17.22 8.53
CA THR A 32 -3.31 -16.57 9.83
C THR A 32 -4.01 -15.23 10.06
N ILE A 33 -4.02 -14.33 9.07
CA ILE A 33 -4.51 -12.96 9.21
C ILE A 33 -5.87 -12.80 8.55
N PHE A 34 -6.03 -13.18 7.28
CA PHE A 34 -7.28 -12.97 6.54
C PHE A 34 -8.41 -13.91 6.98
N GLY A 35 -8.12 -14.91 7.81
CA GLY A 35 -9.12 -15.72 8.47
C GLY A 35 -9.67 -16.84 7.60
N GLY A 36 -8.78 -17.55 6.89
CA GLY A 36 -9.10 -18.72 6.06
C GLY A 36 -10.02 -19.72 6.77
N ASP A 37 -9.69 -20.10 8.00
CA ASP A 37 -10.45 -21.09 8.80
C ASP A 37 -11.46 -20.47 9.78
N ARG A 38 -11.63 -19.13 9.77
CA ARG A 38 -12.63 -18.49 10.65
C ARG A 38 -14.06 -18.86 10.20
N PRO A 39 -15.00 -19.02 11.15
CA PRO A 39 -16.42 -19.15 10.83
C PRO A 39 -16.87 -17.97 9.94
N PRO A 40 -17.82 -18.18 9.01
CA PRO A 40 -18.31 -17.13 8.13
C PRO A 40 -18.74 -15.85 8.86
N GLN A 41 -19.28 -15.97 10.07
CA GLN A 41 -19.68 -14.83 10.90
C GLN A 41 -18.51 -13.97 11.42
N ASP A 42 -17.29 -14.51 11.51
CA ASP A 42 -16.11 -13.85 12.08
C ASP A 42 -15.09 -13.42 11.02
N ARG A 43 -15.46 -13.58 9.74
CA ARG A 43 -14.60 -13.33 8.58
C ARG A 43 -14.66 -11.88 8.10
N TYR A 44 -15.84 -11.27 8.18
CA TYR A 44 -16.12 -9.91 7.71
C TYR A 44 -16.04 -8.89 8.85
N GLY A 45 -16.36 -7.62 8.56
CA GLY A 45 -16.15 -6.50 9.47
C GLY A 45 -14.67 -6.15 9.58
N ARG A 46 -13.91 -6.29 8.49
CA ARG A 46 -12.45 -6.09 8.48
C ARG A 46 -12.02 -5.43 7.18
N ILE A 47 -11.26 -4.36 7.29
CA ILE A 47 -10.68 -3.64 6.16
C ILE A 47 -9.17 -3.83 6.21
N PHE A 48 -8.56 -4.26 5.10
CA PHE A 48 -7.11 -4.45 5.02
C PHE A 48 -6.45 -3.38 4.17
N VAL A 49 -5.56 -2.59 4.76
CA VAL A 49 -4.71 -1.62 4.04
C VAL A 49 -3.34 -2.25 3.83
N VAL A 50 -2.94 -2.44 2.58
CA VAL A 50 -1.71 -3.19 2.26
C VAL A 50 -0.66 -2.30 1.62
N SER A 51 0.59 -2.46 2.07
CA SER A 51 1.76 -1.94 1.36
C SER A 51 2.10 -2.84 0.16
N ALA A 52 2.99 -2.36 -0.72
CA ALA A 52 3.51 -3.18 -1.81
C ALA A 52 4.23 -4.42 -1.29
N TYR A 53 4.34 -5.46 -2.13
CA TYR A 53 5.19 -6.61 -1.83
C TYR A 53 6.65 -6.19 -1.57
N GLY A 54 7.36 -6.95 -0.73
CA GLY A 54 8.73 -6.66 -0.33
C GLY A 54 9.66 -6.45 -1.53
N GLY A 55 10.39 -5.32 -1.51
CA GLY A 55 11.33 -4.93 -2.56
C GLY A 55 10.71 -4.27 -3.80
N VAL A 56 9.37 -4.31 -3.98
CA VAL A 56 8.73 -3.72 -5.16
C VAL A 56 8.81 -2.19 -5.15
N THR A 57 8.52 -1.54 -4.01
CA THR A 57 8.66 -0.08 -3.88
C THR A 57 10.10 0.38 -4.08
N ASP A 58 11.09 -0.41 -3.66
CA ASP A 58 12.51 -0.09 -3.86
C ASP A 58 12.89 -0.09 -5.34
N LEU A 59 12.39 -1.07 -6.12
CA LEU A 59 12.58 -1.11 -7.58
C LEU A 59 11.86 0.04 -8.30
N LEU A 60 10.69 0.45 -7.80
CA LEU A 60 9.92 1.55 -8.36
C LEU A 60 10.52 2.93 -8.04
N LEU A 61 11.12 3.10 -6.87
CA LEU A 61 11.63 4.39 -6.40
C LEU A 61 13.17 4.41 -6.38
N GLU A 62 13.73 4.22 -5.20
CA GLU A 62 15.15 4.00 -4.94
C GLU A 62 15.28 3.01 -3.78
N HIS A 63 16.34 2.21 -3.73
CA HIS A 63 16.48 1.25 -2.65
C HIS A 63 16.78 1.94 -1.32
N LYS A 64 15.90 1.83 -0.33
CA LYS A 64 15.99 2.61 0.93
C LYS A 64 17.33 2.46 1.68
N LYS A 65 17.93 1.26 1.63
CA LYS A 65 19.21 0.96 2.32
C LYS A 65 20.48 1.14 1.47
N SER A 66 20.52 0.53 0.28
CA SER A 66 21.71 0.57 -0.59
C SER A 66 21.81 1.85 -1.44
N GLY A 67 20.72 2.59 -1.61
CA GLY A 67 20.65 3.73 -2.53
C GLY A 67 20.63 3.33 -4.00
N GLU A 68 20.50 2.04 -4.32
CA GLU A 68 20.42 1.57 -5.71
C GLU A 68 19.24 2.22 -6.45
N ALA A 69 19.51 2.69 -7.68
CA ALA A 69 18.54 3.46 -8.45
C ALA A 69 17.42 2.57 -9.01
N GLY A 70 16.19 2.83 -8.54
CA GLY A 70 14.96 2.29 -9.11
C GLY A 70 14.44 3.15 -10.27
N VAL A 71 13.20 2.92 -10.70
CA VAL A 71 12.59 3.62 -11.84
C VAL A 71 12.59 5.13 -11.63
N TYR A 72 12.14 5.61 -10.47
CA TYR A 72 12.10 7.05 -10.17
C TYR A 72 13.49 7.68 -10.23
N ALA A 73 14.48 7.09 -9.55
CA ALA A 73 15.84 7.62 -9.53
C ALA A 73 16.46 7.67 -10.94
N ARG A 74 16.23 6.65 -11.77
CA ARG A 74 16.67 6.63 -13.16
C ARG A 74 15.93 7.62 -14.04
N PHE A 75 14.65 7.88 -13.76
CA PHE A 75 13.87 8.87 -14.48
C PHE A 75 14.34 10.31 -14.19
N THR A 76 14.87 10.54 -12.98
CA THR A 76 15.46 11.83 -12.61
C THR A 76 16.88 12.03 -13.13
N ASP A 77 17.53 10.98 -13.62
CA ASP A 77 18.90 11.02 -14.11
C ASP A 77 18.93 11.45 -15.59
N THR A 78 19.61 12.57 -15.87
CA THR A 78 19.68 13.15 -17.20
C THR A 78 20.70 12.49 -18.13
N GLU A 79 21.55 11.60 -17.61
CA GLU A 79 22.62 10.96 -18.40
C GLU A 79 22.17 9.65 -19.09
N ASP A 80 21.11 9.00 -18.61
CA ASP A 80 20.56 7.75 -19.17
C ASP A 80 19.05 7.89 -19.47
N ALA A 81 18.75 8.50 -20.62
CA ALA A 81 17.38 8.81 -21.06
C ALA A 81 16.44 7.59 -21.22
N TYR A 82 16.95 6.35 -21.18
CA TYR A 82 16.12 5.14 -21.33
C TYR A 82 16.26 4.14 -20.17
N GLY A 83 17.13 4.41 -19.19
CA GLY A 83 17.39 3.52 -18.06
C GLY A 83 16.16 3.22 -17.21
N TRP A 84 15.26 4.21 -17.04
CA TRP A 84 14.02 4.04 -16.29
C TRP A 84 13.04 3.09 -16.99
N SER A 85 13.04 3.05 -18.32
CA SER A 85 12.17 2.19 -19.11
C SER A 85 12.60 0.73 -18.99
N ALA A 86 13.92 0.47 -19.01
CA ALA A 86 14.47 -0.85 -18.70
C ALA A 86 14.15 -1.26 -17.25
N ALA A 87 14.27 -0.34 -16.28
CA ALA A 87 13.91 -0.62 -14.89
C ALA A 87 12.43 -0.96 -14.70
N LEU A 88 11.50 -0.33 -15.44
CA LEU A 88 10.08 -0.73 -15.42
C LEU A 88 9.87 -2.16 -15.93
N THR A 89 10.65 -2.61 -16.92
CA THR A 89 10.61 -4.00 -17.37
C THR A 89 11.04 -4.95 -16.27
N THR A 90 12.11 -4.62 -15.54
CA THR A 90 12.54 -5.38 -14.34
C THR A 90 11.46 -5.41 -13.26
N VAL A 91 10.77 -4.29 -13.01
CA VAL A 91 9.63 -4.24 -12.08
C VAL A 91 8.52 -5.20 -12.54
N ALA A 92 8.14 -5.15 -13.82
CA ALA A 92 7.09 -6.01 -14.37
C ALA A 92 7.45 -7.50 -14.27
N GLU A 93 8.71 -7.87 -14.52
CA GLU A 93 9.21 -9.23 -14.32
C GLU A 93 9.14 -9.65 -12.85
N ARG A 94 9.55 -8.78 -11.93
CA ARG A 94 9.45 -9.05 -10.49
C ARG A 94 8.01 -9.22 -10.03
N MET A 95 7.09 -8.37 -10.49
CA MET A 95 5.67 -8.45 -10.16
C MET A 95 5.04 -9.76 -10.67
N ARG A 96 5.37 -10.18 -11.90
CA ARG A 96 4.92 -11.46 -12.47
C ARG A 96 5.52 -12.67 -11.73
N ALA A 97 6.78 -12.59 -11.32
CA ALA A 97 7.39 -13.63 -10.48
C ALA A 97 6.68 -13.77 -9.12
N ILE A 98 6.24 -12.66 -8.52
CA ILE A 98 5.42 -12.69 -7.30
C ILE A 98 4.04 -13.30 -7.59
N ASN A 99 3.36 -12.92 -8.67
CA ASN A 99 2.09 -13.53 -9.06
C ASN A 99 2.22 -15.05 -9.18
N ALA A 100 3.27 -15.52 -9.85
CA ALA A 100 3.55 -16.95 -10.02
C ALA A 100 3.83 -17.67 -8.68
N ALA A 101 4.35 -16.96 -7.68
CA ALA A 101 4.66 -17.53 -6.37
C ALA A 101 3.43 -17.57 -5.42
N ILE A 102 2.45 -16.67 -5.58
CA ILE A 102 1.31 -16.57 -4.67
C ILE A 102 -0.01 -17.12 -5.26
N LEU A 103 -0.10 -17.31 -6.58
CA LEU A 103 -1.29 -17.79 -7.28
C LEU A 103 -1.02 -19.15 -7.93
N ASP A 104 -1.67 -20.20 -7.44
CA ASP A 104 -1.53 -21.55 -8.02
C ASP A 104 -2.38 -21.73 -9.29
N ASP A 105 -3.53 -21.07 -9.37
CA ASP A 105 -4.46 -21.22 -10.49
C ASP A 105 -3.97 -20.50 -11.76
N PRO A 106 -3.95 -21.17 -12.94
CA PRO A 106 -3.53 -20.53 -14.19
C PRO A 106 -4.44 -19.41 -14.68
N GLY A 107 -5.72 -19.37 -14.29
CA GLY A 107 -6.65 -18.28 -14.56
C GLY A 107 -6.28 -17.04 -13.75
N ASP A 108 -6.17 -17.19 -12.43
CA ASP A 108 -5.80 -16.07 -11.55
C ASP A 108 -4.45 -15.47 -11.93
N ARG A 109 -3.46 -16.31 -12.27
CA ARG A 109 -2.15 -15.84 -12.74
C ARG A 109 -2.25 -15.01 -14.01
N ARG A 110 -3.05 -15.44 -14.98
CA ARG A 110 -3.25 -14.68 -16.23
C ARG A 110 -3.92 -13.33 -15.96
N ASP A 111 -4.91 -13.29 -15.08
CA ASP A 111 -5.60 -12.05 -14.71
C ASP A 111 -4.66 -11.09 -13.96
N ALA A 112 -3.88 -11.61 -13.00
CA ALA A 112 -2.86 -10.84 -12.27
C ALA A 112 -1.76 -10.29 -13.19
N ASP A 113 -1.27 -11.09 -14.13
CA ASP A 113 -0.25 -10.66 -15.09
C ASP A 113 -0.79 -9.65 -16.11
N ALA A 114 -2.06 -9.78 -16.50
CA ALA A 114 -2.73 -8.79 -17.33
C ALA A 114 -2.89 -7.45 -16.61
N PHE A 115 -3.25 -7.48 -15.33
CA PHE A 115 -3.30 -6.29 -14.46
C PHE A 115 -1.93 -5.60 -14.35
N VAL A 116 -0.87 -6.35 -14.07
CA VAL A 116 0.50 -5.81 -14.01
C VAL A 116 0.90 -5.17 -15.34
N ARG A 117 0.62 -5.85 -16.46
CA ARG A 117 0.93 -5.31 -17.79
C ARG A 117 0.19 -4.00 -18.06
N GLU A 118 -1.11 -3.94 -17.76
CA GLU A 118 -1.91 -2.72 -17.93
C GLU A 118 -1.34 -1.54 -17.16
N ARG A 119 -0.96 -1.78 -15.90
CA ARG A 119 -0.39 -0.77 -15.00
C ARG A 119 1.00 -0.31 -15.42
N ILE A 120 1.91 -1.24 -15.72
CA ILE A 120 3.27 -0.90 -16.10
C ILE A 120 3.32 -0.19 -17.45
N GLU A 121 2.60 -0.68 -18.46
CA GLU A 121 2.61 -0.04 -19.77
C GLU A 121 1.86 1.31 -19.76
N GLY A 122 0.80 1.44 -18.96
CA GLY A 122 0.16 2.73 -18.70
C GLY A 122 1.12 3.75 -18.09
N ALA A 123 1.90 3.35 -17.07
CA ALA A 123 2.90 4.21 -16.45
C ALA A 123 4.03 4.55 -17.42
N ARG A 124 4.52 3.57 -18.20
CA ARG A 124 5.54 3.78 -19.22
C ARG A 124 5.12 4.84 -20.23
N ASN A 125 3.90 4.75 -20.76
CA ASN A 125 3.37 5.73 -21.70
C ASN A 125 3.28 7.12 -21.06
N CYS A 126 2.81 7.20 -19.81
CA CYS A 126 2.76 8.47 -19.07
C CYS A 126 4.14 9.13 -18.93
N LEU A 127 5.19 8.35 -18.63
CA LEU A 127 6.55 8.85 -18.52
C LEU A 127 7.14 9.28 -19.87
N ILE A 128 6.88 8.54 -20.96
CA ILE A 128 7.24 8.95 -22.32
C ILE A 128 6.59 10.29 -22.68
N ASP A 129 5.29 10.44 -22.40
CA ASP A 129 4.55 11.65 -22.70
C ASP A 129 5.06 12.84 -21.88
N LEU A 130 5.44 12.60 -20.62
CA LEU A 130 6.03 13.61 -19.75
C LEU A 130 7.40 14.07 -20.25
N GLU A 131 8.30 13.15 -20.64
CA GLU A 131 9.59 13.51 -21.25
C GLU A 131 9.40 14.30 -22.53
N ARG A 132 8.46 13.89 -23.38
CA ARG A 132 8.13 14.60 -24.61
C ARG A 132 7.63 16.01 -24.32
N LEU A 133 6.77 16.19 -23.33
CA LEU A 133 6.26 17.50 -22.93
C LEU A 133 7.41 18.40 -22.42
N CYS A 134 8.29 17.86 -21.58
CA CYS A 134 9.43 18.58 -21.01
C CYS A 134 10.57 18.83 -22.01
N SER A 135 10.58 18.18 -23.17
CA SER A 135 11.49 18.52 -24.27
C SER A 135 11.21 19.91 -24.88
N TYR A 136 10.03 20.47 -24.63
CA TYR A 136 9.69 21.85 -24.98
C TYR A 136 10.07 22.77 -23.82
N GLY A 137 10.99 23.71 -24.04
CA GLY A 137 11.65 24.53 -23.00
C GLY A 137 10.74 25.42 -22.11
N HIS A 138 9.43 25.31 -22.23
CA HIS A 138 8.44 25.91 -21.33
C HIS A 138 8.03 25.00 -20.17
N PHE A 139 8.31 23.69 -20.24
CA PHE A 139 7.94 22.71 -19.22
C PHE A 139 9.18 22.17 -18.53
N GLN A 140 9.11 22.01 -17.21
CA GLN A 140 10.22 21.52 -16.40
C GLN A 140 9.85 20.19 -15.75
N VAL A 141 10.64 19.13 -16.02
CA VAL A 141 10.46 17.81 -15.40
C VAL A 141 10.38 17.92 -13.87
N ALA A 142 11.19 18.81 -13.28
CA ALA A 142 11.25 19.08 -11.85
C ALA A 142 9.87 19.37 -11.20
N GLN A 143 8.94 19.97 -11.94
CA GLN A 143 7.60 20.30 -11.44
C GLN A 143 6.69 19.07 -11.30
N HIS A 144 7.02 17.98 -12.00
CA HIS A 144 6.21 16.76 -12.08
C HIS A 144 6.79 15.58 -11.31
N LEU A 145 8.04 15.69 -10.81
CA LEU A 145 8.75 14.59 -10.17
C LEU A 145 7.99 13.98 -8.98
N LEU A 146 7.37 14.80 -8.15
CA LEU A 146 6.58 14.28 -7.04
C LEU A 146 5.40 13.43 -7.52
N THR A 147 4.71 13.87 -8.57
CA THR A 147 3.59 13.13 -9.17
C THR A 147 4.07 11.81 -9.77
N VAL A 148 5.25 11.78 -10.39
CA VAL A 148 5.87 10.54 -10.88
C VAL A 148 6.16 9.59 -9.72
N ARG A 149 6.72 10.10 -8.62
CA ARG A 149 7.01 9.31 -7.43
C ARG A 149 5.74 8.67 -6.86
N GLU A 150 4.67 9.45 -6.78
CA GLU A 150 3.34 9.04 -6.31
C GLU A 150 2.70 7.98 -7.21
N LEU A 151 2.73 8.20 -8.52
CA LEU A 151 2.26 7.25 -9.52
C LEU A 151 2.96 5.89 -9.32
N LEU A 152 4.29 5.90 -9.27
CA LEU A 152 5.11 4.69 -9.14
C LEU A 152 4.83 3.96 -7.84
N ALA A 153 4.74 4.66 -6.71
CA ALA A 153 4.40 4.04 -5.42
C ALA A 153 3.01 3.36 -5.45
N GLY A 154 2.02 4.02 -6.06
CA GLY A 154 0.68 3.47 -6.25
C GLY A 154 0.66 2.15 -7.04
N LEU A 155 1.55 1.97 -8.02
CA LEU A 155 1.62 0.72 -8.81
C LEU A 155 1.93 -0.50 -7.93
N GLY A 156 2.91 -0.37 -7.03
CA GLY A 156 3.34 -1.47 -6.16
C GLY A 156 2.23 -1.94 -5.22
N GLU A 157 1.40 -1.01 -4.76
CA GLU A 157 0.33 -1.31 -3.81
C GLU A 157 -0.95 -1.79 -4.48
N ALA A 158 -1.28 -1.22 -5.64
CA ALA A 158 -2.33 -1.74 -6.49
C ALA A 158 -2.04 -3.21 -6.87
N HIS A 159 -0.78 -3.54 -7.20
CA HIS A 159 -0.35 -4.92 -7.44
C HIS A 159 -0.57 -5.82 -6.21
N ALA A 160 -0.14 -5.38 -5.02
CA ALA A 160 -0.28 -6.16 -3.79
C ALA A 160 -1.74 -6.39 -3.38
N ALA A 161 -2.57 -5.35 -3.45
CA ALA A 161 -3.98 -5.43 -3.12
C ALA A 161 -4.74 -6.31 -4.12
N TYR A 162 -4.50 -6.16 -5.43
CA TYR A 162 -5.17 -6.96 -6.46
C TYR A 162 -4.80 -8.44 -6.37
N GLY A 163 -3.49 -8.77 -6.26
CA GLY A 163 -3.03 -10.15 -6.11
C GLY A 163 -3.62 -10.83 -4.87
N THR A 164 -3.68 -10.10 -3.76
CA THR A 164 -4.29 -10.60 -2.51
C THR A 164 -5.78 -10.88 -2.67
N VAL A 165 -6.53 -10.01 -3.38
CA VAL A 165 -7.97 -10.24 -3.64
C VAL A 165 -8.21 -11.51 -4.45
N LEU A 166 -7.36 -11.81 -5.43
CA LEU A 166 -7.46 -13.05 -6.20
C LEU A 166 -7.23 -14.28 -5.31
N VAL A 167 -6.19 -14.25 -4.48
CA VAL A 167 -5.91 -15.32 -3.50
C VAL A 167 -7.11 -15.56 -2.58
N LEU A 168 -7.68 -14.48 -2.03
CA LEU A 168 -8.82 -14.57 -1.11
C LEU A 168 -10.09 -15.09 -1.80
N ARG A 169 -10.39 -14.62 -3.01
CA ARG A 169 -11.54 -15.09 -3.79
C ARG A 169 -11.44 -16.56 -4.15
N ARG A 170 -10.23 -17.05 -4.46
CA ARG A 170 -9.98 -18.47 -4.72
C ARG A 170 -10.31 -19.36 -3.50
N ARG A 171 -10.20 -18.81 -2.29
CA ARG A 171 -10.58 -19.45 -1.02
C ARG A 171 -12.04 -19.21 -0.61
N GLY A 172 -12.87 -18.67 -1.51
CA GLY A 172 -14.28 -18.41 -1.26
C GLY A 172 -14.56 -17.23 -0.33
N ILE A 173 -13.59 -16.33 -0.16
CA ILE A 173 -13.76 -15.07 0.59
C ILE A 173 -14.24 -14.00 -0.38
N ASN A 174 -15.33 -13.30 -0.04
CA ASN A 174 -15.84 -12.20 -0.85
C ASN A 174 -14.97 -10.94 -0.67
N ALA A 175 -13.77 -10.98 -1.24
CA ALA A 175 -12.83 -9.87 -1.17
C ALA A 175 -13.10 -8.83 -2.27
N ARG A 176 -12.97 -7.54 -1.91
CA ARG A 176 -13.11 -6.40 -2.82
C ARG A 176 -11.80 -5.66 -2.93
N PHE A 177 -11.32 -5.49 -4.16
CA PHE A 177 -10.19 -4.63 -4.45
C PHE A 177 -10.65 -3.17 -4.37
N VAL A 178 -9.97 -2.37 -3.55
CA VAL A 178 -10.23 -0.93 -3.40
C VAL A 178 -8.98 -0.17 -3.80
N ASP A 179 -9.00 0.37 -5.02
CA ASP A 179 -7.88 1.14 -5.58
C ASP A 179 -8.03 2.62 -5.23
N LEU A 180 -7.21 3.09 -4.29
CA LEU A 180 -7.15 4.52 -3.95
C LEU A 180 -6.07 5.26 -4.74
N SER A 181 -5.33 4.60 -5.64
CA SER A 181 -4.17 5.19 -6.29
C SER A 181 -4.51 6.32 -7.28
N GLY A 182 -5.79 6.57 -7.56
CA GLY A 182 -6.23 7.54 -8.56
C GLY A 182 -5.92 7.12 -10.00
N TRP A 183 -5.77 5.82 -10.26
CA TRP A 183 -5.44 5.34 -11.60
C TRP A 183 -6.52 5.69 -12.61
N ARG A 184 -6.16 6.53 -13.59
CA ARG A 184 -7.08 7.10 -14.60
C ARG A 184 -8.24 7.89 -13.99
N ASP A 185 -8.06 8.41 -12.79
CA ASP A 185 -8.99 9.33 -12.15
C ASP A 185 -8.58 10.77 -12.46
N GLU A 186 -9.48 11.52 -13.07
CA GLU A 186 -9.24 12.94 -13.43
C GLU A 186 -9.55 13.89 -12.27
N THR A 187 -10.11 13.36 -11.16
CA THR A 187 -10.49 14.14 -9.99
C THR A 187 -9.33 14.26 -8.99
N HIS A 188 -9.38 15.32 -8.17
CA HIS A 188 -8.38 15.60 -7.14
C HIS A 188 -9.06 15.86 -5.79
N PRO A 189 -9.76 14.83 -5.24
CA PRO A 189 -10.41 14.94 -3.95
C PRO A 189 -9.39 15.14 -2.82
N SER A 190 -9.86 15.63 -1.67
CA SER A 190 -9.13 15.47 -0.41
C SER A 190 -9.03 13.99 -0.03
N LEU A 191 -8.09 13.66 0.86
CA LEU A 191 -7.95 12.30 1.38
C LEU A 191 -9.29 11.77 1.95
N ASP A 192 -10.00 12.60 2.71
CA ASP A 192 -11.29 12.24 3.31
C ASP A 192 -12.35 11.93 2.28
N GLU A 193 -12.47 12.77 1.24
CA GLU A 193 -13.41 12.55 0.14
C GLU A 193 -13.09 11.27 -0.63
N ARG A 194 -11.81 10.99 -0.89
CA ARG A 194 -11.39 9.75 -1.56
C ARG A 194 -11.75 8.52 -0.72
N LEU A 195 -11.46 8.54 0.58
CA LEU A 195 -11.77 7.44 1.48
C LEU A 195 -13.29 7.25 1.64
N ALA A 196 -14.04 8.34 1.83
CA ALA A 196 -15.50 8.28 1.95
C ALA A 196 -16.15 7.76 0.67
N GLY A 197 -15.72 8.25 -0.50
CA GLY A 197 -16.22 7.79 -1.80
C GLY A 197 -15.95 6.31 -2.04
N ALA A 198 -14.74 5.83 -1.73
CA ALA A 198 -14.37 4.43 -1.90
C ALA A 198 -15.21 3.46 -1.04
N PHE A 199 -15.69 3.91 0.12
CA PHE A 199 -16.43 3.08 1.08
C PHE A 199 -17.94 3.31 1.09
N ALA A 200 -18.46 4.23 0.27
CA ALA A 200 -19.90 4.54 0.22
C ALA A 200 -20.77 3.35 -0.17
N GLU A 201 -20.25 2.43 -0.99
CA GLU A 201 -20.97 1.27 -1.55
C GLU A 201 -20.38 -0.08 -1.09
N ILE A 202 -19.67 -0.10 0.04
CA ILE A 202 -19.06 -1.32 0.59
C ILE A 202 -19.87 -1.79 1.80
N ASP A 203 -20.43 -3.00 1.71
CA ASP A 203 -21.05 -3.67 2.86
C ASP A 203 -20.02 -4.52 3.60
N LEU A 204 -19.45 -3.96 4.67
CA LEU A 204 -18.46 -4.64 5.50
C LEU A 204 -18.99 -5.90 6.19
N THR A 205 -20.29 -6.15 6.21
CA THR A 205 -20.85 -7.40 6.77
C THR A 205 -20.73 -8.58 5.81
N ARG A 206 -20.45 -8.31 4.52
CA ARG A 206 -20.44 -9.30 3.44
C ARG A 206 -19.20 -9.23 2.56
N GLU A 207 -18.50 -8.11 2.55
CA GLU A 207 -17.32 -7.85 1.74
C GLU A 207 -16.09 -7.67 2.63
N MET A 208 -14.93 -8.13 2.14
CA MET A 208 -13.63 -7.91 2.75
C MET A 208 -12.80 -6.96 1.87
N PRO A 209 -12.75 -5.66 2.16
CA PRO A 209 -11.97 -4.72 1.38
C PRO A 209 -10.47 -4.93 1.56
N VAL A 210 -9.74 -4.99 0.45
CA VAL A 210 -8.28 -4.91 0.41
C VAL A 210 -7.91 -3.65 -0.35
N VAL A 211 -7.32 -2.71 0.38
CA VAL A 211 -7.17 -1.30 0.03
C VAL A 211 -5.69 -1.01 -0.21
N THR A 212 -5.39 -0.23 -1.24
CA THR A 212 -4.03 0.28 -1.46
C THR A 212 -3.58 1.17 -0.29
N GLY A 213 -2.32 1.10 0.08
CA GLY A 213 -1.75 1.97 1.13
C GLY A 213 -1.67 3.44 0.72
N TYR A 214 -1.51 3.71 -0.57
CA TYR A 214 -1.35 4.99 -1.20
C TYR A 214 -2.72 5.39 -1.69
N ALA A 215 -3.08 6.61 -1.36
CA ALA A 215 -4.27 7.27 -1.83
C ALA A 215 -3.85 8.55 -2.55
N GLN A 216 -4.28 8.70 -3.80
CA GLN A 216 -4.13 9.96 -4.51
C GLN A 216 -5.02 11.01 -3.82
N CYS A 217 -4.48 12.16 -3.47
CA CYS A 217 -5.29 13.24 -2.94
C CYS A 217 -4.62 14.58 -3.17
N ARG A 218 -5.41 15.66 -3.11
CA ARG A 218 -4.90 17.02 -3.32
C ARG A 218 -3.81 17.42 -2.32
N GLU A 219 -3.82 16.85 -1.12
CA GLU A 219 -2.79 17.11 -0.10
C GLU A 219 -1.41 16.52 -0.48
N GLY A 220 -1.37 15.49 -1.31
CA GLY A 220 -0.13 14.81 -1.74
C GLY A 220 0.56 14.06 -0.60
N LEU A 221 0.17 12.80 -0.37
CA LEU A 221 0.66 12.03 0.79
C LEU A 221 2.16 11.83 0.79
N MET A 222 2.78 11.61 -0.37
CA MET A 222 4.24 11.42 -0.42
C MET A 222 5.01 12.68 -0.05
N ARG A 223 4.48 13.87 -0.37
CA ARG A 223 5.10 15.13 0.02
C ARG A 223 5.15 15.31 1.52
N ALA A 224 4.06 14.94 2.19
CA ALA A 224 3.90 15.15 3.61
C ALA A 224 4.54 14.05 4.47
N PHE A 225 4.60 12.81 3.97
CA PHE A 225 4.93 11.63 4.78
C PHE A 225 5.98 10.68 4.17
N ASP A 226 6.57 11.03 3.02
CA ASP A 226 7.44 10.15 2.21
C ASP A 226 6.88 8.72 2.17
N ARG A 227 7.64 7.66 2.51
CA ARG A 227 7.16 6.27 2.48
C ARG A 227 6.27 5.86 3.66
N GLY A 228 5.91 6.79 4.55
CA GLY A 228 4.98 6.58 5.67
C GLY A 228 3.51 6.82 5.31
N TYR A 229 3.19 7.05 4.03
CA TYR A 229 1.82 7.33 3.60
C TYR A 229 0.84 6.18 3.88
N THR A 230 1.29 4.91 3.90
CA THR A 230 0.40 3.77 4.19
C THR A 230 -0.19 3.89 5.60
N GLU A 231 0.63 4.27 6.58
CA GLU A 231 0.21 4.50 7.97
C GLU A 231 -0.83 5.63 8.06
N VAL A 232 -0.70 6.68 7.24
CA VAL A 232 -1.65 7.79 7.19
C VAL A 232 -2.99 7.36 6.59
N THR A 233 -2.98 6.67 5.45
CA THR A 233 -4.20 6.12 4.82
C THR A 233 -4.90 5.17 5.80
N PHE A 234 -4.15 4.27 6.44
CA PHE A 234 -4.65 3.36 7.46
C PHE A 234 -5.30 4.08 8.65
N ALA A 235 -4.57 5.01 9.28
CA ALA A 235 -5.04 5.71 10.47
C ALA A 235 -6.25 6.59 10.15
N ARG A 236 -6.24 7.26 8.98
CA ARG A 236 -7.34 8.11 8.54
C ARG A 236 -8.58 7.29 8.21
N LEU A 237 -8.43 6.16 7.52
CA LEU A 237 -9.53 5.26 7.21
C LEU A 237 -10.17 4.67 8.48
N ALA A 238 -9.35 4.28 9.46
CA ALA A 238 -9.85 3.82 10.76
C ALA A 238 -10.68 4.89 11.47
N ALA A 239 -10.20 6.13 11.48
CA ALA A 239 -10.91 7.26 12.09
C ALA A 239 -12.21 7.61 11.33
N LEU A 240 -12.16 7.71 10.01
CA LEU A 240 -13.30 8.11 9.17
C LEU A 240 -14.42 7.07 9.17
N THR A 241 -14.08 5.79 9.20
CA THR A 241 -15.07 4.71 9.24
C THR A 241 -15.56 4.41 10.66
N GLY A 242 -14.95 5.00 11.70
CA GLY A 242 -15.33 4.76 13.09
C GLY A 242 -14.98 3.36 13.59
N ALA A 243 -13.84 2.80 13.16
CA ALA A 243 -13.41 1.44 13.51
C ALA A 243 -13.27 1.24 15.03
N ARG A 244 -13.61 0.04 15.54
CA ARG A 244 -13.38 -0.32 16.95
C ARG A 244 -11.91 -0.34 17.28
N GLU A 245 -11.10 -0.90 16.38
CA GLU A 245 -9.67 -1.11 16.53
C GLU A 245 -8.94 -0.89 15.21
N ALA A 246 -7.76 -0.26 15.32
CA ALA A 246 -6.76 -0.15 14.28
C ALA A 246 -5.61 -1.12 14.60
N VAL A 247 -5.37 -2.11 13.74
CA VAL A 247 -4.38 -3.16 13.95
C VAL A 247 -3.24 -3.01 12.95
N ILE A 248 -1.99 -3.10 13.40
CA ILE A 248 -0.83 -3.12 12.51
C ILE A 248 -0.16 -4.49 12.63
N HIS A 249 -0.13 -5.22 11.53
CA HIS A 249 0.57 -6.49 11.40
C HIS A 249 2.03 -6.24 11.01
N LYS A 250 2.95 -6.61 11.91
CA LYS A 250 4.40 -6.53 11.72
C LYS A 250 5.07 -7.85 12.12
N GLU A 251 6.27 -8.08 11.59
CA GLU A 251 7.13 -9.19 11.95
C GLU A 251 7.59 -9.18 13.42
N PHE A 252 7.65 -8.00 14.04
CA PHE A 252 8.05 -7.82 15.43
C PHE A 252 6.99 -7.09 16.25
N HIS A 253 6.91 -7.42 17.53
CA HIS A 253 6.13 -6.65 18.48
C HIS A 253 6.81 -5.32 18.80
N LEU A 254 6.03 -4.31 19.22
CA LEU A 254 6.59 -3.14 19.88
C LEU A 254 7.41 -3.61 21.08
N SER A 255 8.70 -3.26 21.09
CA SER A 255 9.69 -3.84 21.99
C SER A 255 10.56 -2.74 22.60
N SER A 256 11.27 -3.07 23.68
CA SER A 256 12.15 -2.15 24.41
C SER A 256 13.33 -1.60 23.60
N ALA A 257 13.70 -2.25 22.50
CA ALA A 257 14.72 -1.84 21.53
C ALA A 257 14.46 -2.54 20.18
N ASP A 258 15.20 -2.14 19.13
CA ASP A 258 15.13 -2.78 17.81
C ASP A 258 15.75 -4.19 17.85
N PRO A 259 14.95 -5.27 17.66
CA PRO A 259 15.44 -6.65 17.68
C PRO A 259 16.51 -6.93 16.61
N ALA A 260 16.50 -6.20 15.49
CA ALA A 260 17.50 -6.35 14.42
C ALA A 260 18.88 -5.81 14.82
N ILE A 261 18.94 -4.89 15.78
CA ILE A 261 20.19 -4.29 16.26
C ILE A 261 20.75 -5.05 17.45
N VAL A 262 19.92 -5.34 18.46
CA VAL A 262 20.40 -5.90 19.75
C VAL A 262 20.26 -7.42 19.85
N GLY A 263 19.47 -8.03 18.97
CA GLY A 263 19.10 -9.45 19.02
C GLY A 263 17.75 -9.68 19.69
N GLY A 264 16.96 -10.61 19.15
CA GLY A 264 15.59 -10.90 19.61
C GLY A 264 15.51 -11.46 21.04
N ASP A 265 16.59 -12.07 21.53
CA ASP A 265 16.73 -12.57 22.90
C ASP A 265 16.96 -11.44 23.94
N LYS A 266 17.32 -10.24 23.47
CA LYS A 266 17.65 -9.08 24.33
C LYS A 266 16.58 -8.01 24.38
N VAL A 267 15.43 -8.22 23.73
CA VAL A 267 14.32 -7.28 23.71
C VAL A 267 13.16 -7.77 24.57
N VAL A 268 12.45 -6.83 25.20
CA VAL A 268 11.24 -7.11 25.96
C VAL A 268 10.03 -6.55 25.22
N LYS A 269 9.00 -7.38 25.03
CA LYS A 269 7.73 -6.95 24.43
C LYS A 269 7.02 -5.92 25.31
N ILE A 270 6.65 -4.79 24.72
CA ILE A 270 5.80 -3.78 25.35
C ILE A 270 4.34 -4.18 25.13
N GLY A 271 3.66 -4.63 26.19
CA GLY A 271 2.31 -5.17 26.10
C GLY A 271 1.20 -4.11 26.00
N ARG A 272 1.21 -3.13 26.90
CA ARG A 272 0.27 -1.99 26.90
C ARG A 272 1.06 -0.71 27.03
N THR A 273 0.71 0.28 26.23
CA THR A 273 1.29 1.62 26.27
C THR A 273 0.21 2.66 25.93
N ASN A 274 0.55 3.94 26.00
CA ASN A 274 -0.32 5.04 25.58
C ASN A 274 0.19 5.68 24.27
N TYR A 275 -0.62 6.58 23.70
CA TYR A 275 -0.30 7.26 22.43
C TYR A 275 1.00 8.04 22.50
N ASP A 276 1.24 8.78 23.58
CA ASP A 276 2.43 9.64 23.70
C ASP A 276 3.71 8.80 23.69
N VAL A 277 3.74 7.69 24.42
CA VAL A 277 4.91 6.79 24.43
C VAL A 277 5.08 6.10 23.08
N ALA A 278 4.01 5.65 22.44
CA ALA A 278 4.08 5.01 21.12
C ALA A 278 4.59 6.00 20.05
N ASP A 279 4.13 7.25 20.08
CA ASP A 279 4.57 8.33 19.19
C ASP A 279 6.07 8.61 19.36
N GLN A 280 6.52 8.82 20.60
CA GLN A 280 7.94 9.05 20.89
C GLN A 280 8.82 7.89 20.44
N LEU A 281 8.42 6.64 20.70
CA LEU A 281 9.16 5.47 20.26
C LEU A 281 9.20 5.33 18.73
N SER A 282 8.10 5.69 18.05
CA SER A 282 8.05 5.61 16.58
C SER A 282 8.95 6.63 15.88
N ASN A 283 9.23 7.77 16.54
CA ASN A 283 10.14 8.80 16.04
C ASN A 283 11.63 8.47 16.23
N MET A 284 11.94 7.42 17.01
CA MET A 284 13.32 7.00 17.32
C MET A 284 13.83 5.86 16.42
N GLY A 285 13.00 5.30 15.53
CA GLY A 285 13.29 4.10 14.74
C GLY A 285 13.13 4.25 13.23
#